data_AF-A0A7S3Y6E8-F1
#
_entry.id   AF-A0A7S3Y6E8-F1
#
_cell.length_a   1.000
_cell.length_b   1.000
_cell.length_c   1.000
_cell.angle_alpha   90.00
_cell.angle_beta   90.00
_cell.angle_gamma   90.00
#
_symmetry.space_group_name_H-M   'P 1'
#
loop_
_entity.id
_entity.type
_entity.pdbx_description
1 polymer ?
#
loop_
_entity_poly.entity_id
_entity_poly.type
_entity_poly.pdbx_seq_one_letter_code
_entity_poly.pdbx_strand_id
1 'polypeptide(L)'
;YFAGPPLLVLLKTFSIYIENMGVFSVAFGTALGIGVKAYSNCLRKVALRREPWEYLVLGGLGMYAGSKYPAWQEDMVKKINVLHAERGLPPLDSVGQISITGKLKQAFKEDS
;
A
#
# COMPACT_ATOMS: atom_id res chain seq x y z
N TYR A 1 8.34 21.93 34.22
CA TYR A 1 7.25 21.20 33.57
C TYR A 1 6.43 22.15 32.71
N PHE A 2 6.62 22.21 31.37
CA PHE A 2 5.52 22.40 30.42
C PHE A 2 5.99 22.28 28.96
N ALA A 3 5.47 21.24 28.29
CA ALA A 3 5.15 21.13 26.87
C ALA A 3 6.06 21.80 25.81
N GLY A 4 6.98 21.02 25.25
CA GLY A 4 7.48 21.27 23.89
C GLY A 4 6.34 21.16 22.85
N PRO A 5 6.45 21.84 21.70
CA PRO A 5 5.34 22.05 20.78
C PRO A 5 4.77 20.72 20.23
N PRO A 6 3.46 20.46 20.37
CA PRO A 6 2.82 19.20 19.93
C PRO A 6 2.91 18.98 18.42
N LEU A 7 3.07 20.06 17.65
CA LEU A 7 3.17 20.03 16.19
C LEU A 7 4.45 19.37 15.68
N LEU A 8 5.58 19.53 16.35
CA LEU A 8 6.85 18.94 15.90
C LEU A 8 6.89 17.43 16.10
N VAL A 9 6.26 16.93 17.18
CA VAL A 9 6.11 15.49 17.43
C VAL A 9 5.13 14.90 16.42
N LEU A 10 4.00 15.56 16.15
CA LEU A 10 3.05 15.14 15.13
C LEU A 10 3.70 15.10 13.74
N LEU A 11 4.41 16.16 13.34
CA LEU A 11 5.10 16.20 12.04
C LEU A 11 6.20 15.14 11.95
N LYS A 12 6.96 14.89 13.03
CA LYS A 12 7.94 13.79 13.05
C LYS A 12 7.27 12.44 12.96
N THR A 13 6.19 12.18 13.69
CA THR A 13 5.45 10.91 13.59
C THR A 13 4.83 10.73 12.21
N PHE A 14 4.37 11.80 11.57
CA PHE A 14 3.85 11.78 10.21
C PHE A 14 4.96 11.53 9.18
N SER A 15 6.12 12.17 9.35
CA SER A 15 7.32 11.97 8.52
C SER A 15 7.86 10.54 8.63
N ILE A 16 7.92 9.98 9.84
CA ILE A 16 8.33 8.59 10.10
C ILE A 16 7.30 7.60 9.53
N TYR A 17 6.01 7.93 9.56
CA TYR A 17 4.97 7.11 8.93
C TYR A 17 5.08 7.10 7.41
N ILE A 18 5.46 8.22 6.79
CA ILE A 18 5.67 8.33 5.35
C ILE A 18 6.99 7.66 4.92
N GLU A 19 8.04 7.65 5.74
CA GLU A 19 9.29 6.95 5.38
C GLU A 19 9.10 5.43 5.21
N ASN A 20 8.19 4.83 5.97
CA ASN A 20 7.87 3.39 5.87
C ASN A 20 6.81 3.07 4.80
N MET A 21 6.12 4.07 4.25
CA MET A 21 5.04 3.90 3.28
C MET A 21 5.45 4.51 1.96
N GLY A 22 5.53 3.71 0.90
CA GLY A 22 5.93 4.20 -0.43
C GLY A 22 5.17 5.48 -0.79
N VAL A 23 5.87 6.60 -0.93
CA VAL A 23 5.28 7.92 -1.29
C VAL A 23 4.37 7.80 -2.51
N PHE A 24 4.73 6.90 -3.43
CA PHE A 24 3.94 6.53 -4.58
C PHE A 24 2.60 5.86 -4.23
N SER A 25 2.53 4.92 -3.28
CA SER A 25 1.27 4.26 -2.91
C SER A 25 0.28 5.22 -2.27
N VAL A 26 0.80 6.16 -1.48
CA VAL A 26 0.03 7.24 -0.87
C VAL A 26 -0.49 8.20 -1.94
N ALA A 27 0.37 8.66 -2.85
CA ALA A 27 0.00 9.54 -3.95
C ALA A 27 -0.96 8.87 -4.97
N PHE A 28 -0.77 7.57 -5.21
CA PHE A 28 -1.65 6.79 -6.08
C PHE A 28 -3.02 6.59 -5.42
N GLY A 29 -3.05 6.28 -4.12
CA GLY A 29 -4.28 6.17 -3.36
C GLY A 29 -5.08 7.48 -3.32
N THR A 30 -4.42 8.63 -3.10
CA THR A 30 -5.09 9.94 -3.14
C THR A 30 -5.62 10.27 -4.52
N ALA A 31 -4.83 10.04 -5.58
CA ALA A 31 -5.24 10.28 -6.96
C ALA A 31 -6.45 9.42 -7.36
N LEU A 32 -6.48 8.15 -6.94
CA LEU A 32 -7.64 7.28 -7.13
C LEU A 32 -8.89 7.80 -6.41
N GLY A 33 -8.76 8.22 -5.15
CA GLY A 33 -9.88 8.80 -4.40
C GLY A 33 -10.47 10.05 -5.07
N ILE A 34 -9.61 10.94 -5.56
CA ILE A 34 -10.00 12.13 -6.33
C ILE A 34 -10.64 11.73 -7.67
N GLY A 35 -10.05 10.75 -8.36
CA GLY A 35 -10.54 10.22 -9.63
C GLY A 35 -11.93 9.60 -9.53
N VAL A 36 -12.20 8.83 -8.47
CA VAL A 36 -13.53 8.24 -8.20
C VAL A 36 -14.59 9.34 -8.07
N LYS A 37 -14.27 10.44 -7.37
CA LYS A 37 -15.21 11.55 -7.24
C LYS A 37 -15.42 12.31 -8.54
N ALA A 38 -14.33 12.54 -9.29
CA ALA A 38 -14.39 13.14 -10.61
C ALA A 38 -15.24 12.31 -11.58
N TYR A 39 -15.09 10.99 -11.53
CA TYR A 39 -15.89 10.04 -12.31
C TYR A 39 -17.37 10.07 -11.92
N SER A 40 -17.68 10.08 -10.62
CA SER A 40 -19.06 10.20 -10.12
C SER A 40 -19.74 11.49 -10.62
N ASN A 41 -19.02 12.61 -10.63
CA ASN A 41 -19.53 13.89 -11.13
C ASN A 41 -19.71 13.88 -12.67
N CYS A 42 -18.82 13.21 -13.39
CA CYS A 42 -18.94 13.00 -14.84
C CYS A 42 -20.20 12.19 -15.20
N LEU A 43 -20.47 11.10 -14.48
CA LEU A 43 -21.67 10.28 -14.69
C LEU A 43 -22.97 11.06 -14.46
N ARG A 44 -22.97 11.98 -13.50
CA ARG A 44 -24.12 12.86 -13.22
C ARG A 44 -24.26 14.02 -14.21
N LYS A 45 -23.31 14.18 -15.16
CA LYS A 45 -23.17 15.36 -16.03
C LYS A 45 -23.12 16.68 -15.25
N VAL A 46 -22.60 16.64 -14.03
CA VAL A 46 -22.49 17.81 -13.15
C VAL A 46 -21.07 18.37 -13.24
N ALA A 47 -20.93 19.69 -13.12
CA ALA A 47 -19.63 20.33 -13.10
C ALA A 47 -18.70 19.69 -12.04
N LEU A 48 -17.48 19.36 -12.45
CA LEU A 48 -16.48 18.68 -11.62
C LEU A 48 -16.21 19.37 -10.28
N ARG A 49 -16.39 20.68 -10.17
CA ARG A 49 -16.01 21.46 -8.98
C ARG A 49 -17.16 21.77 -8.01
N ARG A 50 -18.32 21.12 -8.15
CA ARG A 50 -19.51 21.51 -7.37
C ARG A 50 -19.31 21.37 -5.85
N GLU A 51 -18.57 20.36 -5.41
CA GLU A 51 -18.30 20.10 -3.99
C GLU A 51 -16.81 19.76 -3.77
N PRO A 52 -15.93 20.77 -3.60
CA PRO A 52 -14.49 20.57 -3.49
C PRO A 52 -14.09 19.81 -2.21
N TRP A 53 -14.90 19.89 -1.16
CA TRP A 53 -14.64 19.21 0.11
C TRP A 53 -14.74 17.68 -0.01
N GLU A 54 -15.60 17.17 -0.90
CA GLU A 54 -15.75 15.72 -1.11
C GLU A 54 -14.49 15.10 -1.70
N TYR A 55 -13.74 15.85 -2.52
CA TYR A 55 -12.45 15.41 -3.06
C TYR A 55 -11.38 15.30 -1.97
N LEU A 56 -11.43 16.16 -0.94
CA LEU A 56 -10.53 16.07 0.20
C LEU A 56 -10.85 14.86 1.08
N VAL A 57 -12.14 14.58 1.29
CA VAL A 57 -12.59 13.41 2.06
C VAL A 57 -12.22 12.11 1.33
N LEU A 58 -12.58 12.00 0.05
CA LEU A 58 -12.29 10.80 -0.75
C LEU A 58 -10.79 10.66 -1.06
N GLY A 59 -10.10 11.77 -1.29
CA GLY A 59 -8.64 11.78 -1.41
C GLY A 59 -7.96 11.35 -0.11
N GLY A 60 -8.43 11.81 1.04
CA GLY A 60 -7.95 11.39 2.36
C GLY A 60 -8.24 9.93 2.68
N LEU A 61 -9.41 9.42 2.31
CA LEU A 61 -9.73 7.99 2.40
C LEU A 61 -8.84 7.15 1.47
N GLY A 62 -8.62 7.62 0.25
CA GLY A 62 -7.71 7.00 -0.71
C GLY A 62 -6.27 6.99 -0.21
N MET A 63 -5.83 8.06 0.44
CA MET A 63 -4.53 8.15 1.10
C MET A 63 -4.37 7.08 2.17
N TYR A 64 -5.35 6.95 3.05
CA TYR A 64 -5.36 5.97 4.13
C TYR A 64 -5.33 4.53 3.58
N ALA A 65 -6.14 4.26 2.55
CA ALA A 65 -6.14 2.96 1.88
C ALA A 65 -4.79 2.65 1.21
N GLY A 66 -4.22 3.62 0.48
CA GLY A 66 -2.91 3.49 -0.17
C GLY A 66 -1.74 3.33 0.81
N SER A 67 -1.91 3.86 2.03
CA SER A 67 -0.98 3.68 3.15
C SER A 67 -1.05 2.26 3.72
N LYS A 68 -2.24 1.67 3.85
CA LYS A 68 -2.41 0.31 4.40
C LYS A 68 -2.10 -0.81 3.40
N TYR A 69 -2.14 -0.52 2.11
CA TYR A 69 -1.98 -1.51 1.04
C TYR A 69 -0.64 -2.28 1.06
N PRO A 70 0.55 -1.66 1.23
CA PRO A 70 1.83 -2.37 1.21
C PRO A 70 1.96 -3.39 2.36
N ALA A 71 1.55 -3.01 3.57
CA ALA A 71 1.56 -3.90 4.72
C ALA A 71 0.63 -5.11 4.51
N TRP A 72 -0.52 -4.89 3.85
CA TRP A 72 -1.43 -5.97 3.51
C TRP A 72 -0.82 -6.94 2.49
N GLN A 73 -0.09 -6.43 1.50
CA GLN A 73 0.61 -7.25 0.52
C GLN A 73 1.66 -8.17 1.17
N GLU A 74 2.46 -7.64 2.10
CA GLU A 74 3.46 -8.41 2.84
C GLU A 74 2.82 -9.55 3.67
N ASP A 75 1.72 -9.25 4.36
CA ASP A 75 0.97 -10.24 5.13
C ASP A 75 0.40 -11.35 4.24
N MET A 76 -0.09 -11.01 3.04
CA MET A 76 -0.60 -12.01 2.10
C MET A 76 0.51 -12.90 1.55
N VAL A 77 1.65 -12.32 1.15
CA VAL A 77 2.82 -13.08 0.70
C VAL A 77 3.30 -14.05 1.78
N LYS A 78 3.35 -13.59 3.04
CA LYS A 78 3.72 -14.45 4.17
C LYS A 78 2.76 -15.63 4.35
N LYS A 79 1.45 -15.38 4.30
CA LYS A 79 0.44 -16.45 4.41
C LYS A 79 0.54 -17.46 3.27
N ILE A 80 0.71 -16.98 2.04
CA ILE A 80 0.88 -17.84 0.87
C ILE A 80 2.15 -18.69 1.01
N ASN A 81 3.25 -18.12 1.50
CA ASN A 81 4.50 -18.85 1.71
C ASN A 81 4.38 -19.96 2.75
N VAL A 82 3.57 -19.79 3.80
CA VAL A 82 3.26 -20.86 4.76
C VAL A 82 2.50 -22.00 4.06
N LEU A 83 1.45 -21.68 3.30
CA LEU A 83 0.68 -22.68 2.55
C LEU A 83 1.52 -23.40 1.47
N HIS A 84 2.48 -22.70 0.87
CA HIS A 84 3.40 -23.28 -0.09
C HIS A 84 4.42 -24.19 0.58
N ALA A 85 4.92 -23.82 1.75
CA ALA A 85 5.82 -24.66 2.53
C ALA A 85 5.17 -25.99 2.94
N GLU A 86 3.88 -25.96 3.32
CA GLU A 86 3.10 -27.17 3.60
C GLU A 86 2.97 -28.10 2.37
N ARG A 87 2.99 -27.52 1.17
CA ARG A 87 2.90 -28.25 -0.11
C ARG A 87 4.27 -28.57 -0.73
N GLY A 88 5.37 -28.25 -0.05
CA GLY A 88 6.73 -28.42 -0.57
C GLY A 88 7.08 -27.53 -1.77
N LEU A 89 6.33 -26.45 -1.99
CA LEU A 89 6.53 -25.51 -3.08
C LEU A 89 7.56 -24.42 -2.69
N PRO A 90 8.29 -23.85 -3.67
CA PRO A 90 9.24 -22.78 -3.40
C PRO A 90 8.55 -21.51 -2.88
N PRO A 91 9.21 -20.73 -2.00
CA PRO A 91 8.64 -19.50 -1.48
C PRO A 91 8.57 -18.41 -2.56
N LEU A 92 7.52 -17.60 -2.48
CA LEU A 92 7.35 -16.38 -3.26
C LEU A 92 8.13 -15.24 -2.62
N ASP A 93 8.64 -14.34 -3.44
CA ASP A 93 9.24 -13.08 -3.03
C ASP A 93 8.19 -12.00 -2.71
N SER A 94 8.63 -10.82 -2.29
CA SER A 94 7.76 -9.68 -1.94
C SER A 94 6.91 -9.15 -3.11
N VAL A 95 7.19 -9.58 -4.34
CA VAL A 95 6.47 -9.22 -5.57
C VAL A 95 5.47 -10.31 -5.97
N GLY A 96 5.41 -11.42 -5.22
CA GLY A 96 4.57 -12.58 -5.51
C GLY A 96 5.11 -13.43 -6.68
N GLN A 97 6.36 -13.22 -7.08
CA GLN A 97 7.04 -14.05 -8.05
C GLN A 97 7.76 -15.21 -7.34
N ILE A 98 8.02 -16.29 -8.08
CA ILE A 98 8.78 -17.41 -7.54
C ILE A 98 10.21 -16.93 -7.32
N SER A 99 10.68 -16.98 -6.07
CA SER A 99 12.05 -16.60 -5.75
C SER A 99 13.03 -17.42 -6.60
N ILE A 100 13.85 -16.73 -7.41
CA ILE A 100 14.89 -17.36 -8.25
C ILE A 100 15.83 -18.19 -7.36
N THR A 101 16.09 -17.71 -6.14
CA THR A 101 16.87 -18.42 -5.12
C THR A 101 16.21 -19.73 -4.69
N GLY A 102 14.88 -19.76 -4.58
CA GLY A 102 14.11 -20.98 -4.31
C GLY A 102 14.23 -22.01 -5.44
N LYS A 103 14.06 -21.57 -6.70
CA LYS A 103 14.23 -22.43 -7.89
C LYS A 103 15.64 -23.00 -7.98
N LEU A 104 16.66 -22.17 -7.78
CA LEU A 104 18.06 -22.59 -7.82
C LEU A 104 18.37 -23.62 -6.71
N LYS A 105 17.85 -23.41 -5.51
CA LYS A 105 18.05 -24.34 -4.39
C LYS A 105 17.35 -25.69 -4.62
N GLN A 106 16.22 -25.68 -5.31
CA GLN A 106 15.51 -26.90 -5.71
C GLN A 106 16.27 -27.65 -6.81
N ALA A 107 16.71 -26.96 -7.86
CA ALA A 107 17.52 -27.54 -8.94
C ALA A 107 18.81 -28.18 -8.39
N PHE A 108 19.51 -27.50 -7.49
CA PHE A 108 20.73 -28.04 -6.88
C PHE A 108 20.50 -29.30 -6.03
N LYS A 109 19.28 -29.46 -5.48
CA LYS A 109 18.91 -30.65 -4.70
C LYS A 109 18.48 -31.83 -5.57
N GLU A 110 18.06 -31.60 -6.81
CA GLU A 110 17.77 -32.68 -7.78
C GLU A 110 19.06 -33.20 -8.45
N ASP A 111 20.11 -32.38 -8.54
CA ASP A 111 21.40 -32.73 -9.16
C ASP A 111 22.39 -33.46 -8.23
N SER A 112 22.06 -33.65 -6.94
CA SER A 112 22.92 -34.30 -5.92
C SER A 112 22.27 -35.51 -5.27
#